data_AF-A0A7Z7B5X5-F1
#
_entry.id   AF-A0A7Z7B5X5-F1
#
_cell.length_a   1.000
_cell.length_b   1.000
_cell.length_c   1.000
_cell.angle_alpha   90.00
_cell.angle_beta   90.00
_cell.angle_gamma   90.00
#
_symmetry.space_group_name_H-M   'P 1'
#
loop_
_entity.id
_entity.type
_entity.pdbx_description
1 polymer ?
#
loop_
_entity_poly.entity_id
_entity_poly.type
_entity_poly.pdbx_seq_one_letter_code
_entity_poly.pdbx_strand_id
1 'polypeptide(L)'
;MHDFPSPFWWLSALEQRIACAVMLAAMFGLMTYLSHAQAVLTGVVPNGVVELETPLTTNKAAEMIKNLKDAHLIDEARRQTYWDYAFLLVYPIALSLGCAIAAGATSGKTAIIGMCISWGVLLACPVDAVENFAILKMLGERTTMPWPLLATICACIKFTLAGGGLLFVLYALVIKGWECIKIAH
;
A
#
# COMPACT_ATOMS: atom_id res chain seq x y z
N MET A 1 -30.46 1.61 9.46
CA MET A 1 -29.67 2.62 8.76
C MET A 1 -28.27 2.05 8.54
N HIS A 2 -28.11 1.32 7.42
CA HIS A 2 -26.82 0.88 6.91
C HIS A 2 -26.48 1.81 5.75
N ASP A 3 -26.15 3.07 6.06
CA ASP A 3 -26.22 4.11 5.03
C ASP A 3 -24.87 4.35 4.34
N PHE A 4 -23.84 3.55 4.65
CA PHE A 4 -22.55 3.60 3.95
C PHE A 4 -22.21 2.23 3.35
N PRO A 5 -22.41 2.04 2.02
CA PRO A 5 -22.25 0.73 1.39
C PRO A 5 -20.77 0.34 1.29
N SER A 6 -20.51 -0.97 1.41
CA SER A 6 -19.19 -1.54 1.12
C SER A 6 -18.79 -1.26 -0.33
N PRO A 7 -17.51 -1.01 -0.65
CA PRO A 7 -17.03 -0.94 -2.04
C PRO A 7 -17.23 -2.25 -2.81
N PHE A 8 -17.44 -3.35 -2.08
CA PHE A 8 -17.65 -4.69 -2.63
C PHE A 8 -19.10 -5.16 -2.46
N TRP A 9 -20.07 -4.25 -2.45
CA TRP A 9 -21.50 -4.56 -2.31
C TRP A 9 -22.04 -5.56 -3.36
N TRP A 10 -21.36 -5.69 -4.49
CA TRP A 10 -21.67 -6.61 -5.58
C TRP A 10 -21.16 -8.04 -5.35
N LEU A 11 -20.37 -8.27 -4.30
CA LEU A 11 -19.90 -9.60 -3.87
C LEU A 11 -20.70 -10.07 -2.64
N SER A 12 -21.08 -11.35 -2.64
CA SER A 12 -21.61 -12.02 -1.46
C SER A 12 -20.56 -12.10 -0.33
N ALA A 13 -21.01 -12.36 0.90
CA ALA A 13 -20.10 -12.45 2.05
C ALA A 13 -19.04 -13.56 1.90
N LEU A 14 -19.39 -14.68 1.26
CA LEU A 14 -18.44 -15.76 0.97
C LEU A 14 -17.41 -15.33 -0.08
N GLU A 15 -17.86 -14.72 -1.17
CA GLU A 15 -16.98 -14.24 -2.24
C GLU A 15 -16.01 -13.15 -1.74
N GLN A 16 -16.46 -12.23 -0.88
CA GLN A 16 -15.57 -11.24 -0.27
C GLN A 16 -14.47 -11.91 0.56
N ARG A 17 -14.77 -12.96 1.33
CA ARG A 17 -13.77 -13.69 2.12
C ARG A 17 -12.79 -14.46 1.24
N ILE A 18 -13.29 -15.14 0.20
CA ILE A 18 -12.44 -15.84 -0.78
C ILE A 18 -11.53 -14.84 -1.50
N ALA A 19 -12.09 -13.74 -2.00
CA ALA A 19 -11.33 -12.68 -2.65
C ALA A 19 -10.27 -12.10 -1.70
N CYS A 20 -10.63 -11.85 -0.43
CA CYS A 20 -9.70 -11.37 0.58
C CYS A 20 -8.55 -12.36 0.79
N ALA A 21 -8.84 -13.65 0.93
CA ALA A 21 -7.82 -14.68 1.09
C ALA A 21 -6.89 -14.79 -0.13
N VAL A 22 -7.45 -14.75 -1.35
CA VAL A 22 -6.67 -14.76 -2.60
C VAL A 22 -5.78 -13.52 -2.70
N MET A 23 -6.32 -12.34 -2.39
CA MET A 23 -5.57 -11.08 -2.45
C MET A 23 -4.48 -11.03 -1.38
N LEU A 24 -4.73 -11.54 -0.17
CA LEU A 24 -3.71 -11.67 0.87
C LEU A 24 -2.61 -12.63 0.45
N ALA A 25 -2.95 -13.79 -0.12
CA ALA A 25 -1.96 -14.74 -0.62
C ALA A 25 -1.08 -14.12 -1.73
N ALA A 26 -1.70 -13.42 -2.68
CA ALA A 26 -0.99 -12.67 -3.72
C ALA A 26 -0.10 -11.57 -3.12
N MET A 27 -0.61 -10.83 -2.13
CA MET A 27 0.12 -9.77 -1.42
C MET A 27 1.36 -10.34 -0.73
N PHE A 28 1.24 -11.42 0.04
CA PHE A 28 2.38 -12.07 0.70
C PHE A 28 3.39 -12.63 -0.30
N GLY A 29 2.92 -13.21 -1.42
CA GLY A 29 3.79 -13.68 -2.49
C GLY A 29 4.61 -12.53 -3.11
N LEU A 30 3.96 -11.42 -3.45
CA LEU A 30 4.61 -10.23 -3.99
C LEU A 30 5.55 -9.58 -2.97
N MET A 31 5.16 -9.44 -1.70
CA MET A 31 6.02 -8.93 -0.64
C MET A 31 7.27 -9.79 -0.46
N THR A 32 7.14 -11.12 -0.54
CA THR A 32 8.28 -12.03 -0.46
C THR A 32 9.21 -11.84 -1.66
N TYR A 33 8.66 -11.72 -2.86
CA TYR A 33 9.48 -11.44 -4.06
C TYR A 33 10.21 -10.10 -3.96
N LEU A 34 9.48 -9.04 -3.59
CA LEU A 34 10.00 -7.67 -3.46
C LEU A 34 11.02 -7.55 -2.33
N SER A 35 10.87 -8.26 -1.21
CA SER A 35 11.84 -8.20 -0.11
C SER A 35 13.21 -8.78 -0.50
N HIS A 36 13.23 -9.82 -1.33
CA HIS A 36 14.48 -10.36 -1.89
C HIS A 36 15.15 -9.35 -2.83
N ALA A 37 14.37 -8.65 -3.66
CA ALA A 37 14.88 -7.60 -4.52
C ALA A 37 15.42 -6.42 -3.68
N GLN A 38 14.67 -5.99 -2.65
CA GLN A 38 15.03 -4.87 -1.78
C GLN A 38 16.34 -5.11 -1.02
N ALA A 39 16.66 -6.35 -0.65
CA ALA A 39 17.92 -6.70 0.00
C ALA A 39 19.16 -6.25 -0.80
N VAL A 40 19.06 -6.20 -2.13
CA VAL A 40 20.13 -5.69 -3.01
C VAL A 40 20.32 -4.19 -2.85
N LEU A 41 19.24 -3.43 -2.64
CA LEU A 41 19.28 -1.97 -2.48
C LEU A 41 19.72 -1.55 -1.07
N THR A 42 19.44 -2.34 -0.04
CA THR A 42 19.73 -1.98 1.36
C THR A 42 21.22 -1.79 1.67
N GLY A 43 22.12 -2.26 0.81
CA GLY A 43 23.55 -1.98 0.93
C GLY A 43 23.94 -0.53 0.61
N VAL A 44 23.05 0.23 -0.04
CA VAL A 44 23.31 1.60 -0.52
C VAL A 44 22.31 2.60 0.04
N VAL A 45 21.04 2.19 0.13
CA VAL A 45 19.96 2.96 0.76
C VAL A 45 19.48 2.18 2.00
N PRO A 46 19.92 2.54 3.23
CA PRO A 46 19.67 1.74 4.42
C PRO A 46 18.19 1.45 4.70
N ASN A 47 17.28 2.34 4.28
CA ASN A 47 15.84 2.14 4.42
C ASN A 47 15.18 1.49 3.19
N GLY A 48 15.98 1.00 2.25
CA GLY A 48 15.52 0.37 1.02
C GLY A 48 14.70 1.32 0.13
N VAL A 49 13.64 0.78 -0.47
CA VAL A 49 12.74 1.53 -1.36
C VAL A 49 12.08 2.71 -0.66
N VAL A 50 11.80 2.62 0.64
CA VAL A 50 11.15 3.70 1.42
C VAL A 50 11.95 5.01 1.38
N GLU A 51 13.27 4.92 1.21
CA GLU A 51 14.11 6.10 1.06
C GLU A 51 13.82 6.83 -0.26
N LEU A 52 13.59 6.09 -1.35
CA LEU A 52 13.21 6.65 -2.66
C LEU A 52 11.82 7.30 -2.63
N GLU A 53 10.95 6.85 -1.75
CA GLU A 53 9.61 7.42 -1.56
C GLU A 53 9.65 8.73 -0.76
N THR A 54 10.65 8.93 0.10
CA THR A 54 10.72 10.05 1.06
C THR A 54 11.92 11.02 0.93
N PRO A 55 12.44 11.33 -0.28
CA PRO A 55 13.59 12.21 -0.43
C PRO A 55 13.29 13.65 -0.03
N LEU A 56 12.05 14.13 -0.21
CA LEU A 56 11.52 15.47 0.12
C LEU A 56 12.18 16.66 -0.60
N THR A 57 13.51 16.68 -0.75
CA THR A 57 14.29 17.81 -1.28
C THR A 57 15.13 17.39 -2.48
N THR A 58 15.47 18.37 -3.33
CA THR A 58 16.34 18.15 -4.49
C THR A 58 17.71 17.61 -4.11
N ASN A 59 18.32 18.12 -3.03
CA ASN A 59 19.65 17.68 -2.62
C ASN A 59 19.65 16.21 -2.19
N LYS A 60 18.66 15.80 -1.37
CA LYS A 60 18.51 14.41 -0.93
C LYS A 60 18.25 13.47 -2.10
N ALA A 61 17.36 13.85 -3.02
CA ALA A 61 17.10 13.07 -4.23
C ALA A 61 18.36 12.94 -5.10
N ALA A 62 19.10 14.04 -5.32
CA ALA A 62 20.32 14.02 -6.12
C ALA A 62 21.41 13.13 -5.49
N GLU A 63 21.61 13.23 -4.18
CA GLU A 63 22.55 12.39 -3.43
C GLU A 63 22.19 10.90 -3.53
N MET A 64 20.91 10.57 -3.34
CA MET A 64 20.42 9.20 -3.40
C MET A 64 20.56 8.58 -4.79
N ILE A 65 20.18 9.32 -5.84
CA ILE A 65 20.35 8.86 -7.23
C ILE A 65 21.82 8.73 -7.58
N LYS A 66 22.68 9.62 -7.09
CA LYS A 66 24.13 9.49 -7.25
C LYS A 66 24.65 8.20 -6.59
N ASN A 67 24.27 7.92 -5.34
CA ASN A 67 24.71 6.73 -4.62
C ASN A 67 24.25 5.43 -5.33
N LEU A 68 23.00 5.39 -5.82
CA LEU A 68 22.51 4.26 -6.61
C LEU A 68 23.25 4.11 -7.94
N LYS A 69 23.64 5.21 -8.58
CA LYS A 69 24.41 5.19 -9.83
C LYS A 69 25.84 4.69 -9.59
N ASP A 70 26.51 5.18 -8.56
CA ASP A 70 27.86 4.77 -8.18
C ASP A 70 27.92 3.27 -7.83
N ALA A 71 26.81 2.72 -7.31
CA ALA A 71 26.67 1.30 -7.00
C ALA A 71 26.10 0.44 -8.16
N HIS A 72 25.83 1.02 -9.33
CA HIS A 72 25.21 0.34 -10.48
C HIS A 72 23.82 -0.28 -10.20
N LEU A 73 23.03 0.33 -9.31
CA LEU A 73 21.73 -0.19 -8.86
C LEU A 73 20.51 0.57 -9.45
N ILE A 74 20.70 1.48 -10.39
CA ILE A 74 19.58 2.24 -11.00
C ILE A 74 18.57 1.32 -11.70
N ASP A 75 19.04 0.31 -12.43
CA ASP A 75 18.14 -0.61 -13.14
C ASP A 75 17.42 -1.56 -12.18
N GLU A 76 18.06 -1.90 -11.06
CA GLU A 76 17.44 -2.66 -9.97
C GLU A 76 16.31 -1.86 -9.33
N ALA A 77 16.60 -0.62 -8.93
CA ALA A 77 15.61 0.29 -8.35
C ALA A 77 14.43 0.51 -9.32
N ARG A 78 14.71 0.71 -10.61
CA ARG A 78 13.67 0.87 -11.63
C ARG A 78 12.81 -0.40 -11.76
N ARG A 79 13.43 -1.58 -11.75
CA ARG A 79 12.69 -2.85 -11.83
C ARG A 79 11.79 -3.05 -10.61
N GLN A 80 12.26 -2.70 -9.41
CA GLN A 80 11.44 -2.75 -8.20
C GLN A 80 10.25 -1.80 -8.30
N THR A 81 10.46 -0.54 -8.69
CA THR A 81 9.36 0.41 -8.89
C THR A 81 8.33 -0.07 -9.92
N TYR A 82 8.75 -0.82 -10.96
CA TYR A 82 7.77 -1.45 -11.88
C TYR A 82 6.97 -2.57 -11.23
N TRP A 83 7.59 -3.37 -10.35
CA TRP A 83 6.86 -4.38 -9.60
C TRP A 83 5.95 -3.77 -8.54
N ASP A 84 6.25 -2.59 -8.03
CA ASP A 84 5.36 -1.84 -7.14
C ASP A 84 4.05 -1.44 -7.85
N TYR A 85 4.05 -1.30 -9.18
CA TYR A 85 2.80 -1.16 -9.97
C TYR A 85 1.93 -2.43 -9.98
N ALA A 86 2.52 -3.62 -9.83
CA ALA A 86 1.73 -4.82 -9.61
C ALA A 86 1.22 -4.87 -8.17
N PHE A 87 2.04 -4.45 -7.20
CA PHE A 87 1.71 -4.45 -5.79
C PHE A 87 0.53 -3.51 -5.46
N LEU A 88 0.45 -2.32 -6.08
CA LEU A 88 -0.65 -1.36 -5.88
C LEU A 88 -2.02 -1.85 -6.33
N LEU A 89 -2.09 -2.91 -7.15
CA LEU A 89 -3.37 -3.55 -7.51
C LEU A 89 -3.82 -4.56 -6.46
N VAL A 90 -2.89 -5.06 -5.64
CA VAL A 90 -3.15 -6.18 -4.73
C VAL A 90 -3.36 -5.67 -3.31
N TYR A 91 -2.43 -4.90 -2.75
CA TYR A 91 -2.50 -4.53 -1.34
C TYR A 91 -3.69 -3.64 -0.98
N PRO A 92 -4.09 -2.61 -1.78
CA PRO A 92 -5.22 -1.76 -1.40
C PRO A 92 -6.54 -2.55 -1.46
N ILE A 93 -6.67 -3.48 -2.40
CA ILE A 93 -7.85 -4.35 -2.51
C ILE A 93 -7.90 -5.32 -1.33
N ALA A 94 -6.79 -6.00 -1.02
CA ALA A 94 -6.70 -6.91 0.12
C ALA A 94 -7.10 -6.20 1.43
N LEU A 95 -6.53 -5.02 1.64
CA LEU A 95 -6.76 -4.25 2.85
C LEU A 95 -8.17 -3.66 2.92
N SER A 96 -8.68 -3.14 1.80
CA SER A 96 -10.06 -2.64 1.69
C SER A 96 -11.09 -3.75 1.96
N LEU A 97 -10.88 -4.95 1.41
CA LEU A 97 -11.70 -6.14 1.71
C LEU A 97 -11.63 -6.51 3.19
N GLY A 98 -10.43 -6.52 3.77
CA GLY A 98 -10.23 -6.73 5.20
C GLY A 98 -11.04 -5.76 6.04
N CYS A 99 -10.99 -4.46 5.73
CA CYS A 99 -11.77 -3.43 6.40
C CYS A 99 -13.28 -3.63 6.23
N ALA A 100 -13.76 -3.97 5.03
CA ALA A 100 -15.18 -4.19 4.78
C ALA A 100 -15.73 -5.40 5.54
N ILE A 101 -14.99 -6.52 5.55
CA ILE A 101 -15.35 -7.73 6.30
C ILE A 101 -15.35 -7.43 7.81
N ALA A 102 -14.30 -6.77 8.30
CA ALA A 102 -14.19 -6.36 9.70
C ALA A 102 -15.33 -5.42 10.12
N ALA A 103 -15.66 -4.44 9.27
CA ALA A 103 -16.76 -3.52 9.53
C ALA A 103 -18.11 -4.24 9.61
N GLY A 104 -18.35 -5.23 8.74
CA GLY A 104 -19.55 -6.06 8.75
C GLY A 104 -19.73 -6.93 10.01
N ALA A 105 -18.64 -7.25 10.71
CA ALA A 105 -18.66 -7.94 12.01
C ALA A 105 -18.82 -6.98 13.21
N THR A 106 -18.81 -5.67 12.97
CA THR A 106 -19.01 -4.63 13.98
C THR A 106 -20.38 -3.97 13.82
N SER A 107 -20.74 -3.06 14.72
CA SER A 107 -22.01 -2.36 14.68
C SER A 107 -21.87 -0.86 15.02
N GLY A 108 -22.90 -0.09 14.71
CA GLY A 108 -22.96 1.34 15.01
C GLY A 108 -21.86 2.14 14.32
N LYS A 109 -21.27 3.10 15.04
CA LYS A 109 -20.26 4.03 14.51
C LYS A 109 -19.01 3.30 14.01
N THR A 110 -18.61 2.22 14.66
CA THR A 110 -17.41 1.44 14.28
C THR A 110 -17.55 0.84 12.88
N ALA A 111 -18.74 0.31 12.54
CA ALA A 111 -19.01 -0.23 11.22
C ALA A 111 -18.93 0.86 10.14
N ILE A 112 -19.48 2.06 10.42
CA ILE A 112 -19.42 3.19 9.49
C ILE A 112 -17.96 3.63 9.27
N ILE A 113 -17.18 3.80 10.36
CA ILE A 113 -15.76 4.16 10.27
C ILE A 113 -15.00 3.13 9.45
N GLY A 114 -15.22 1.83 9.70
CA GLY A 114 -14.59 0.76 8.94
C GLY A 114 -14.91 0.78 7.45
N MET A 115 -16.16 1.05 7.08
CA MET A 115 -16.55 1.18 5.68
C MET A 115 -15.97 2.45 5.03
N CYS A 116 -15.90 3.58 5.75
CA CYS A 116 -15.20 4.78 5.29
C CYS A 116 -13.71 4.51 5.04
N ILE A 117 -13.04 3.81 5.95
CA ILE A 117 -11.64 3.42 5.80
C ILE A 117 -11.48 2.46 4.62
N SER A 118 -12.38 1.49 4.45
CA SER A 118 -12.37 0.56 3.31
C SER A 118 -12.37 1.30 1.96
N TRP A 119 -13.21 2.31 1.80
CA TRP A 119 -13.19 3.18 0.62
C TRP A 119 -11.93 4.03 0.54
N GLY A 120 -11.50 4.63 1.65
CA GLY A 120 -10.31 5.47 1.71
C GLY A 120 -9.03 4.73 1.31
N VAL A 121 -8.86 3.48 1.72
CA VAL A 121 -7.72 2.64 1.36
C VAL A 121 -7.61 2.44 -0.15
N LEU A 122 -8.72 2.34 -0.88
CA LEU A 122 -8.69 2.21 -2.34
C LEU A 122 -8.08 3.44 -3.03
N LEU A 123 -8.15 4.62 -2.40
CA LEU A 123 -7.49 5.83 -2.89
C LEU A 123 -5.96 5.75 -2.76
N ALA A 124 -5.41 4.81 -1.98
CA ALA A 124 -3.97 4.58 -1.95
C ALA A 124 -3.45 4.15 -3.33
N CYS A 125 -4.21 3.37 -4.10
CA CYS A 125 -3.81 2.90 -5.44
C CYS A 125 -3.40 4.04 -6.40
N PRO A 126 -4.27 5.03 -6.72
CA PRO A 126 -3.88 6.13 -7.60
C PRO A 126 -2.80 7.03 -6.99
N VAL A 127 -2.77 7.19 -5.66
CA VAL A 127 -1.72 7.96 -4.97
C VAL A 127 -0.36 7.30 -5.12
N ASP A 128 -0.29 5.98 -4.93
CA ASP A 128 0.91 5.15 -5.07
C ASP A 128 1.40 5.10 -6.53
N ALA A 129 0.48 5.09 -7.50
CA ALA A 129 0.85 5.19 -8.91
C ALA A 129 1.55 6.52 -9.23
N VAL A 130 1.09 7.65 -8.68
CA VAL A 130 1.73 8.96 -8.85
C VAL A 130 3.10 9.01 -8.16
N GLU A 131 3.20 8.38 -7.00
CA GLU A 131 4.43 8.21 -6.24
C GLU A 131 5.49 7.45 -7.06
N ASN A 132 5.15 6.23 -7.52
CA ASN A 132 6.01 5.41 -8.38
C ASN A 132 6.42 6.14 -9.66
N PHE A 133 5.51 6.91 -10.26
CA PHE A 133 5.85 7.74 -11.41
C PHE A 133 6.91 8.80 -11.09
N ALA A 134 6.79 9.47 -9.93
CA ALA A 134 7.77 10.44 -9.49
C ALA A 134 9.14 9.80 -9.21
N ILE A 135 9.18 8.62 -8.58
CA ILE A 135 10.40 7.81 -8.44
C ILE A 135 11.04 7.52 -9.79
N LEU A 136 10.26 7.02 -10.77
CA LEU A 136 10.78 6.72 -12.10
C LEU A 136 11.38 7.95 -12.80
N LYS A 137 10.84 9.16 -12.56
CA LYS A 137 11.44 10.40 -13.05
C LYS A 137 12.76 10.71 -12.36
N MET A 138 12.85 10.54 -11.04
CA MET A 138 14.11 10.73 -10.30
C MET A 138 15.19 9.73 -10.73
N LEU A 139 14.83 8.46 -10.92
CA LEU A 139 15.71 7.41 -11.47
C LEU A 139 16.15 7.71 -12.92
N GLY A 140 15.44 8.57 -13.63
CA GLY A 140 15.82 9.13 -14.93
C GLY A 140 16.58 10.46 -14.82
N GLU A 141 17.27 10.69 -13.71
CA GLU A 141 18.08 11.88 -13.40
C GLU A 141 17.30 13.19 -13.21
N ARG A 142 15.96 13.15 -13.10
CA ARG A 142 15.13 14.33 -12.79
C ARG A 142 14.94 14.48 -11.29
N THR A 143 15.99 14.86 -10.57
CA THR A 143 16.00 14.97 -9.10
C THR A 143 15.59 16.34 -8.57
N THR A 144 15.37 17.33 -9.45
CA THR A 144 14.84 18.64 -9.07
C THR A 144 13.35 18.56 -8.76
N MET A 145 12.83 19.53 -8.01
CA MET A 145 11.38 19.71 -7.83
C MET A 145 10.67 19.71 -9.21
N PRO A 146 9.46 19.13 -9.30
CA PRO A 146 8.58 18.70 -8.20
C PRO A 146 8.73 17.25 -7.76
N TRP A 147 9.54 16.43 -8.44
CA TRP A 147 9.51 14.97 -8.30
C TRP A 147 9.78 14.45 -6.87
N PRO A 148 10.81 14.93 -6.15
CA PRO A 148 11.06 14.47 -4.78
C PRO A 148 9.92 14.80 -3.83
N LEU A 149 9.35 16.00 -3.95
CA LEU A 149 8.23 16.43 -3.12
C LEU A 149 6.96 15.64 -3.43
N LEU A 150 6.68 15.41 -4.72
CA LEU A 150 5.52 14.65 -5.15
C LEU A 150 5.58 13.21 -4.64
N ALA A 151 6.73 12.54 -4.78
CA ALA A 151 6.95 11.21 -4.22
C ALA A 151 6.66 11.22 -2.70
N THR A 152 7.26 12.15 -1.96
CA THR A 152 7.09 12.20 -0.49
C THR A 152 5.66 12.49 -0.04
N ILE A 153 4.96 13.43 -0.69
CA ILE A 153 3.56 13.72 -0.35
C ILE A 153 2.68 12.49 -0.62
N CYS A 154 2.85 11.86 -1.78
CA CYS A 154 2.08 10.66 -2.11
C CYS A 154 2.42 9.50 -1.17
N ALA A 155 3.69 9.31 -0.82
CA ALA A 155 4.14 8.32 0.17
C ALA A 155 3.47 8.55 1.54
N CYS A 156 3.46 9.79 2.04
CA CYS A 156 2.79 10.12 3.30
C CYS A 156 1.29 9.81 3.25
N ILE A 157 0.61 10.14 2.16
CA ILE A 157 -0.82 9.88 1.99
C ILE A 157 -1.09 8.37 1.93
N LYS A 158 -0.34 7.62 1.10
CA LYS A 158 -0.54 6.16 0.93
C LYS A 158 -0.31 5.42 2.24
N PHE A 159 0.76 5.73 2.98
CA PHE A 159 1.03 5.10 4.27
C PHE A 159 0.00 5.46 5.33
N THR A 160 -0.55 6.68 5.31
CA THR A 160 -1.63 7.07 6.22
C THR A 160 -2.89 6.25 5.95
N LEU A 161 -3.28 6.11 4.67
CA LEU A 161 -4.45 5.34 4.27
C LEU A 161 -4.27 3.84 4.58
N ALA A 162 -3.15 3.26 4.15
CA ALA A 162 -2.84 1.85 4.38
C ALA A 162 -2.66 1.54 5.88
N GLY A 163 -1.96 2.40 6.63
CA GLY A 163 -1.81 2.28 8.07
C GLY A 163 -3.16 2.34 8.80
N GLY A 164 -4.03 3.28 8.42
CA GLY A 164 -5.39 3.37 8.97
C GLY A 164 -6.23 2.13 8.71
N GLY A 165 -6.16 1.57 7.50
CA GLY A 165 -6.81 0.31 7.16
C GLY A 165 -6.31 -0.86 8.00
N LEU A 166 -4.99 -0.99 8.14
CA LEU A 166 -4.38 -2.07 8.90
C LEU A 166 -4.76 -1.98 10.38
N LEU A 167 -4.65 -0.80 10.97
CA LEU A 167 -5.02 -0.56 12.36
C LEU A 167 -6.49 -0.90 12.63
N PHE A 168 -7.40 -0.55 11.71
CA PHE A 168 -8.81 -0.88 11.84
C PHE A 168 -9.05 -2.40 11.80
N VAL A 169 -8.44 -3.11 10.86
CA VAL A 169 -8.57 -4.58 10.76
C VAL A 169 -8.05 -5.25 12.04
N LEU A 170 -6.88 -4.84 12.54
CA LEU A 170 -6.32 -5.36 13.79
C LEU A 170 -7.23 -5.07 14.98
N TYR A 171 -7.74 -3.85 15.10
CA TYR A 171 -8.69 -3.45 16.15
C TYR A 171 -9.94 -4.33 16.13
N ALA A 172 -10.54 -4.54 14.95
CA ALA A 172 -11.72 -5.38 14.80
C ALA A 172 -11.43 -6.85 15.13
N LEU A 173 -10.28 -7.39 14.72
CA LEU A 173 -9.86 -8.74 15.07
C LEU A 173 -9.64 -8.90 16.58
N VAL A 174 -9.12 -7.91 17.28
CA VAL A 174 -8.95 -7.97 18.75
C VAL A 174 -10.31 -8.00 19.47
N ILE A 175 -11.28 -7.22 19.01
CA ILE A 175 -12.58 -7.09 19.70
C ILE A 175 -13.56 -8.19 19.30
N LYS A 176 -13.58 -8.55 18.02
CA LYS A 176 -14.58 -9.43 17.43
C LYS A 176 -14.02 -10.79 17.02
N GLY A 177 -12.69 -10.92 16.90
CA GLY A 177 -11.93 -12.15 16.68
C GLY A 177 -12.62 -13.15 15.77
N TRP A 178 -13.34 -14.08 16.41
CA TRP A 178 -14.01 -15.18 15.75
C TRP A 178 -15.22 -14.77 14.88
N GLU A 179 -15.91 -13.65 15.17
CA GLU A 179 -17.03 -13.15 14.35
C GLU A 179 -16.58 -12.63 12.99
N CYS A 180 -15.37 -12.06 12.90
CA CYS A 180 -14.77 -11.66 11.63
C CYS A 180 -14.45 -12.87 10.74
N ILE A 181 -14.16 -14.03 11.34
CA ILE A 181 -13.68 -15.23 10.63
C ILE A 181 -14.80 -16.24 10.34
N LYS A 182 -15.87 -16.27 11.15
CA LYS A 182 -17.03 -17.16 10.94
C LYS A 182 -17.70 -16.95 9.60
N ILE A 183 -17.80 -18.02 8.81
CA ILE A 183 -18.72 -18.10 7.68
C ILE A 183 -20.10 -18.41 8.27
N ALA A 184 -21.05 -17.47 8.18
CA ALA A 184 -22.44 -17.76 8.49
C ALA A 184 -22.97 -18.68 7.38
N HIS A 185 -23.41 -19.88 7.76
CA HIS A 185 -24.09 -20.83 6.88
C HIS A 185 -25.52 -20.37 6.59
#